data_AF-F4N236-F1
#
_entry.id   AF-F4N236-F1
#
_cell.length_a   1.000
_cell.length_b   1.000
_cell.length_c   1.000
_cell.angle_alpha   90.00
_cell.angle_beta   90.00
_cell.angle_gamma   90.00
#
_symmetry.space_group_name_H-M   'P 1'
#
loop_
_entity.id
_entity.type
_entity.pdbx_description
1 polymer ?
#
loop_
_entity_poly.entity_id
_entity_poly.type
_entity_poly.pdbx_seq_one_letter_code
_entity_poly.pdbx_strand_id
1 'polypeptide(L)' 'MSVQAEILNLLNHLKREHGMTYLLVSHDSDVVAHMSERAAMMESGKIVREFTRRDLELAEHFMG' A
#
# COMPACT_ATOMS: atom_id res chain seq x y z
N MET A 1 -14.16 12.67 5.50
CA MET A 1 -12.92 12.39 6.28
C MET A 1 -13.23 11.18 7.13
N SER A 2 -12.44 10.11 7.03
CA SER A 2 -12.67 8.83 7.73
C SER A 2 -11.54 8.61 8.74
N VAL A 3 -11.85 7.97 9.88
CA VAL A 3 -10.86 7.56 10.90
C VAL A 3 -9.72 6.75 10.26
N GLN A 4 -10.02 5.92 9.26
CA GLN A 4 -8.99 5.17 8.54
C GLN A 4 -7.97 6.10 7.86
N ALA A 5 -8.43 7.14 7.16
CA ALA A 5 -7.55 8.08 6.48
C ALA A 5 -6.67 8.85 7.47
N GLU A 6 -7.20 9.20 8.64
CA GLU A 6 -6.41 9.83 9.71
C GLU A 6 -5.32 8.91 10.25
N ILE A 7 -5.64 7.63 10.49
CA ILE A 7 -4.67 6.62 10.93
C ILE A 7 -3.58 6.44 9.86
N LEU A 8 -3.95 6.28 8.59
CA LEU A 8 -2.98 6.10 7.50
C LEU A 8 -2.05 7.30 7.35
N ASN A 9 -2.59 8.53 7.46
CA ASN A 9 -1.78 9.75 7.45
C ASN A 9 -0.80 9.82 8.62
N LEU A 10 -1.25 9.44 9.82
CA LEU A 10 -0.38 9.37 11.00
C LEU A 10 0.75 8.35 10.79
N LEU A 11 0.43 7.15 10.30
CA LEU A 11 1.45 6.14 10.02
C LEU A 11 2.46 6.63 8.97
N ASN A 12 2.01 7.27 7.90
CA ASN A 12 2.90 7.87 6.90
C ASN A 12 3.79 8.98 7.48
N HIS A 13 3.30 9.73 8.46
CA HIS A 13 4.11 10.72 9.17
C HIS A 13 5.22 10.06 9.99
N LEU A 14 4.86 9.08 10.81
CA LEU A 14 5.80 8.34 11.66
C LEU A 14 6.86 7.58 10.83
N LYS A 15 6.47 7.01 9.68
CA LYS A 15 7.38 6.39 8.71
C LYS A 15 8.54 7.32 8.35
N ARG A 16 8.20 8.56 7.96
CA ARG A 16 9.16 9.56 7.49
C ARG A 16 10.00 10.12 8.63
N GLU A 17 9.37 10.38 9.77
CA GLU A 17 10.04 10.95 10.94
C GLU A 17 11.12 10.02 11.48
N HIS A 18 10.83 8.71 11.53
CA HIS A 18 11.73 7.72 12.12
C HIS A 18 12.53 6.90 11.08
N GLY A 19 12.34 7.13 9.79
CA GLY A 19 13.00 6.35 8.72
C GLY A 19 12.70 4.85 8.78
N MET A 20 11.52 4.46 9.25
CA MET A 20 11.18 3.05 9.48
C MET A 20 10.48 2.39 8.29
N THR A 21 10.60 1.06 8.21
CA THR A 21 9.93 0.26 7.18
C THR A 21 8.64 -0.35 7.73
N TYR A 22 7.59 -0.38 6.91
CA TYR A 22 6.31 -1.03 7.24
C TYR A 22 5.97 -2.13 6.24
N LEU A 23 5.33 -3.18 6.74
CA LEU A 23 4.57 -4.14 5.94
C LEU A 23 3.09 -3.85 6.13
N LEU A 24 2.44 -3.38 5.07
CA LEU A 24 1.00 -3.14 5.03
C LEU A 24 0.31 -4.30 4.32
N VAL A 25 -0.77 -4.82 4.92
CA VAL A 25 -1.65 -5.82 4.30
C VAL A 25 -3.05 -5.22 4.20
N SER A 26 -3.58 -5.14 2.99
CA SER A 26 -4.88 -4.53 2.72
C SER A 26 -5.53 -5.23 1.53
N HIS A 27 -6.87 -5.22 1.51
CA HIS A 27 -7.68 -5.63 0.36
C HIS A 27 -8.14 -4.42 -0.47
N ASP A 28 -7.74 -3.20 -0.07
CA ASP A 28 -8.05 -1.94 -0.73
C ASP A 28 -6.80 -1.49 -1.49
N SER A 29 -6.90 -1.45 -2.82
CA SER A 29 -5.81 -1.09 -3.72
C SER A 29 -5.40 0.37 -3.60
N ASP A 30 -6.33 1.28 -3.31
CA ASP A 30 -6.06 2.71 -3.21
C ASP A 30 -5.22 2.97 -1.96
N VAL A 31 -5.53 2.28 -0.86
CA VAL A 31 -4.72 2.29 0.36
C VAL A 31 -3.32 1.75 0.09
N VAL A 32 -3.18 0.63 -0.63
CA VAL A 32 -1.86 0.05 -0.95
C VAL A 32 -1.05 1.00 -1.83
N ALA A 33 -1.65 1.56 -2.88
CA ALA A 33 -1.01 2.48 -3.82
C ALA A 33 -0.55 3.77 -3.13
N HIS A 34 -1.35 4.30 -2.20
CA HIS A 34 -1.02 5.52 -1.48
C HIS A 34 0.10 5.33 -0.43
N MET A 35 0.12 4.18 0.25
CA MET A 35 0.99 3.96 1.42
C MET A 35 2.34 3.31 1.09
N SER A 36 2.46 2.67 -0.07
CA SER A 36 3.57 1.76 -0.37
C SER A 36 4.44 2.24 -1.53
N GLU A 37 5.74 1.95 -1.47
CA GLU A 37 6.66 2.12 -2.61
C GLU A 37 6.71 0.87 -3.50
N ARG A 38 6.42 -0.30 -2.92
CA ARG A 38 6.36 -1.60 -3.60
C ARG A 38 5.22 -2.40 -3.00
N ALA A 39 4.63 -3.27 -3.80
CA ALA A 39 3.58 -4.18 -3.33
C ALA A 39 3.72 -5.56 -3.98
N ALA A 40 3.07 -6.55 -3.37
CA ALA A 40 2.92 -7.89 -3.94
C ALA A 40 1.48 -8.35 -3.73
N MET A 41 0.88 -8.97 -4.75
CA MET A 41 -0.42 -9.62 -4.65
C MET A 41 -0.21 -11.08 -4.28
N MET A 42 -0.95 -11.53 -3.26
CA MET A 42 -0.95 -12.91 -2.82
C MET A 42 -2.28 -13.57 -3.10
N GLU A 43 -2.25 -14.77 -3.68
CA GLU A 43 -3.41 -15.61 -3.92
C GLU A 43 -3.06 -17.04 -3.49
N SER A 44 -3.97 -17.69 -2.74
CA SER A 44 -3.77 -19.06 -2.24
C SER A 44 -2.40 -19.31 -1.59
N GLY A 45 -1.90 -18.33 -0.82
CA GLY A 45 -0.62 -18.41 -0.11
C GLY A 45 0.62 -18.23 -0.97
N LYS A 46 0.49 -17.77 -2.23
CA LYS A 46 1.61 -17.53 -3.14
C LYS A 46 1.59 -16.10 -3.65
N ILE A 47 2.77 -15.50 -3.81
CA ILE A 47 2.92 -14.22 -4.51
C ILE A 47 2.70 -14.49 -6.00
N VAL A 48 1.66 -13.88 -6.55
CA VAL A 48 1.27 -14.03 -7.97
C VAL A 48 1.65 -12.84 -8.82
N ARG A 49 1.89 -11.67 -8.21
CA ARG A 49 2.35 -10.45 -8.90
C ARG A 49 3.12 -9.55 -7.95
N GLU A 50 4.11 -8.84 -8.48
CA GLU A 50 4.82 -7.76 -7.79
C GLU A 50 4.59 -6.44 -8.53
N PHE A 51 4.61 -5.33 -7.78
CA PHE A 51 4.39 -3.99 -8.29
C PHE A 51 5.50 -3.06 -7.83
N THR A 52 6.02 -2.30 -8.78
CA THR A 52 6.90 -1.16 -8.53
C THR A 52 6.08 0.10 -8.22
N ARG A 53 6.73 1.15 -7.73
CA ARG A 53 6.10 2.45 -7.52
C ARG A 53 5.39 2.98 -8.76
N ARG A 54 6.01 2.80 -9.94
CA ARG A 54 5.44 3.23 -11.21
C ARG A 54 4.16 2.47 -11.55
N ASP A 55 4.13 1.17 -11.26
CA ASP A 55 2.92 0.38 -11.46
C ASP A 55 1.81 0.93 -10.53
N LEU A 56 2.12 1.18 -9.26
CA LEU A 56 1.20 1.75 -8.26
C LEU A 56 0.57 3.08 -8.67
N GLU A 57 1.27 3.91 -9.42
CA GLU A 57 0.77 5.21 -9.90
C GLU A 57 -0.14 5.10 -11.12
N LEU A 58 0.00 4.03 -11.93
CA LEU A 58 -0.71 3.86 -13.20
C LEU A 58 -2.03 3.11 -13.07
N ALA A 59 -2.35 2.63 -11.89
CA ALA A 59 -3.38 1.63 -11.75
C ALA A 59 -4.63 2.14 -11.08
N GLU A 60 -5.57 2.48 -11.94
CA GLU A 60 -6.93 2.74 -11.49
C GLU A 60 -7.66 1.44 -11.11
N HIS A 61 -7.20 0.23 -11.47
CA HIS A 61 -7.90 -1.05 -11.22
C HIS A 61 -6.94 -2.26 -11.15
N PHE A 62 -6.18 -2.45 -10.07
CA PHE A 62 -5.29 -3.63 -9.94
C PHE A 62 -5.95 -4.92 -9.48
N MET A 63 -7.18 -4.85 -8.97
CA MET A 63 -7.90 -5.96 -8.35
C MET A 63 -9.20 -6.29 -9.11
N GLY A 64 -9.16 -6.17 -10.44
CA GLY A 64 -10.14 -6.78 -11.33
C GLY A 64 -9.84 -8.26 -11.54
#